data_AF-A0A166ABD4-F1
#
_entry.id   AF-A0A166ABD4-F1
#
_cell.length_a   1.000
_cell.length_b   1.000
_cell.length_c   1.000
_cell.angle_alpha   90.00
_cell.angle_beta   90.00
_cell.angle_gamma   90.00
#
_symmetry.space_group_name_H-M   'P 1'
#
loop_
_entity.id
_entity.type
_entity.pdbx_description
1 polymer ?
#
loop_
_entity_poly.entity_id
_entity_poly.type
_entity_poly.pdbx_seq_one_letter_code
_entity_poly.pdbx_strand_id
1 'polypeptide(L)'
;MKIFKKRGEMTHFQILGEISKQEPHLRQKNIAERLGITVQAVSENIKFLIDNDYISSQDGRSPYKITQKGLVKVKKDALSLKKYADDVLNIMNYYKSVWPAISKDKFKKGDKVGLVLEDGVLYATKEKQSAMAVVLSDSNINDDVALSSLNGTVDLELGQVVIVSLPNIQQGGSKMADLDLIKEIYNTGLNKWGIDKKFDKVGIMGTISRAVALKLNIPIDIQFATASSAVSASKKGLNVFVLAVGNMTKGITKELEHENIKYNIVDAHM
;
A
#
# COMPACT_ATOMS: atom_id res chain seq x y z
N MET A 1 -5.84 11.72 6.22
CA MET A 1 -6.72 10.79 6.97
C MET A 1 -6.68 11.20 8.44
N LYS A 2 -7.82 11.51 9.10
CA LYS A 2 -7.85 11.99 10.51
C LYS A 2 -8.21 10.83 11.44
N ILE A 3 -7.23 10.27 12.15
CA ILE A 3 -7.42 9.23 13.18
C ILE A 3 -7.77 9.86 14.51
N PHE A 4 -8.67 9.20 15.24
CA PHE A 4 -9.18 9.62 16.56
C PHE A 4 -9.57 11.10 16.61
N LYS A 5 -10.61 11.49 15.85
CA LYS A 5 -11.04 12.89 15.71
C LYS A 5 -11.51 13.50 17.03
N LYS A 6 -12.03 12.67 17.94
CA LYS A 6 -12.48 13.08 19.27
C LYS A 6 -11.53 12.51 20.31
N ARG A 7 -11.22 13.30 21.35
CA ARG A 7 -10.37 12.86 22.48
C ARG A 7 -10.77 11.50 23.06
N GLY A 8 -12.06 11.18 23.07
CA GLY A 8 -12.55 9.89 23.59
C GLY A 8 -12.27 8.67 22.72
N GLU A 9 -12.07 8.80 21.39
CA GLU A 9 -11.93 7.62 20.52
C GLU A 9 -10.61 6.87 20.75
N MET A 10 -9.53 7.59 21.06
CA MET A 10 -8.25 6.98 21.43
C MET A 10 -8.34 6.28 22.79
N THR A 11 -9.00 6.91 23.77
CA THR A 11 -9.22 6.33 25.09
C THR A 11 -10.09 5.08 25.02
N HIS A 12 -11.14 5.06 24.19
CA HIS A 12 -11.94 3.88 23.92
C HIS A 12 -11.09 2.73 23.35
N PHE A 13 -10.23 3.03 22.36
CA PHE A 13 -9.32 2.04 21.78
C PHE A 13 -8.36 1.46 22.82
N GLN A 14 -7.76 2.31 23.64
CA GLN A 14 -6.84 1.91 24.71
C GLN A 14 -7.53 1.03 25.78
N ILE A 15 -8.72 1.41 26.25
CA ILE A 15 -9.49 0.64 27.23
C ILE A 15 -9.93 -0.71 26.65
N LEU A 16 -10.43 -0.73 25.41
CA LEU A 16 -10.76 -1.99 24.73
C LEU A 16 -9.52 -2.88 24.53
N GLY A 17 -8.37 -2.27 24.23
CA GLY A 17 -7.08 -2.96 24.13
C GLY A 17 -6.70 -3.66 25.45
N GLU A 18 -6.83 -2.97 26.59
CA GLU A 18 -6.58 -3.58 27.91
C GLU A 18 -7.58 -4.71 28.23
N ILE A 19 -8.87 -4.52 27.95
CA ILE A 19 -9.90 -5.56 28.18
C ILE A 19 -9.67 -6.76 27.25
N SER A 20 -9.16 -6.55 26.03
CA SER A 20 -8.89 -7.62 25.06
C SER A 20 -7.80 -8.60 25.51
N LYS A 21 -6.98 -8.24 26.51
CA LYS A 21 -6.00 -9.13 27.16
C LYS A 21 -6.65 -10.20 28.04
N GLN A 22 -7.95 -10.07 28.33
CA GLN A 22 -8.77 -11.03 29.09
C GLN A 22 -8.21 -11.39 30.48
N GLU A 23 -7.64 -10.40 31.17
CA GLU A 23 -7.13 -10.60 32.54
C GLU A 23 -8.29 -10.83 33.53
N PRO A 24 -8.30 -11.94 34.31
CA PRO A 24 -9.44 -12.35 35.15
C PRO A 24 -9.88 -11.35 36.22
N HIS A 25 -9.00 -10.45 36.64
CA HIS A 25 -9.22 -9.51 37.76
C HIS A 25 -9.02 -8.04 37.36
N LEU A 26 -9.18 -7.71 36.08
CA LEU A 26 -9.02 -6.35 35.58
C LEU A 26 -10.08 -5.39 36.16
N ARG A 27 -9.69 -4.52 37.10
CA ARG A 27 -10.56 -3.48 37.67
C ARG A 27 -10.32 -2.14 36.96
N GLN A 28 -11.29 -1.21 37.08
CA GLN A 28 -11.15 0.14 36.54
C GLN A 28 -9.90 0.87 37.05
N LYS A 29 -9.52 0.64 38.31
CA LYS A 29 -8.29 1.20 38.91
C LYS A 29 -7.03 0.75 38.15
N ASN A 30 -6.96 -0.52 37.74
CA ASN A 30 -5.82 -1.04 36.98
C ASN A 30 -5.76 -0.43 35.58
N ILE A 31 -6.91 -0.28 34.92
CA ILE A 31 -7.01 0.38 33.61
C ILE A 31 -6.58 1.85 33.72
N ALA A 32 -7.06 2.56 34.74
CA ALA A 32 -6.71 3.96 35.01
C ALA A 32 -5.20 4.14 35.21
N GLU A 33 -4.58 3.28 36.02
CA GLU A 33 -3.14 3.28 36.29
C GLU A 33 -2.31 3.02 35.02
N ARG A 34 -2.69 2.02 34.20
CA ARG A 34 -1.98 1.70 32.95
C ARG A 34 -2.08 2.80 31.90
N LEU A 35 -3.24 3.47 31.83
CA LEU A 35 -3.50 4.49 30.82
C LEU A 35 -3.15 5.90 31.28
N GLY A 36 -2.77 6.09 32.55
CA GLY A 36 -2.44 7.40 33.12
C GLY A 36 -3.64 8.37 33.15
N ILE A 37 -4.85 7.84 33.35
CA ILE A 37 -6.10 8.62 33.39
C ILE A 37 -6.84 8.40 34.71
N THR A 38 -7.85 9.21 35.01
CA THR A 38 -8.64 9.07 36.25
C THR A 38 -9.57 7.85 36.19
N VAL A 39 -9.87 7.25 37.34
CA VAL A 39 -10.84 6.15 37.44
C VAL A 39 -12.22 6.59 36.96
N GLN A 40 -12.61 7.84 37.22
CA GLN A 40 -13.86 8.42 36.72
C GLN A 40 -13.89 8.45 35.18
N ALA A 41 -12.79 8.89 34.54
CA ALA A 41 -12.68 8.85 33.09
C ALA A 41 -12.80 7.42 32.55
N VAL A 42 -12.20 6.42 33.21
CA VAL A 42 -12.38 5.01 32.84
C VAL A 42 -13.84 4.59 32.96
N SER A 43 -14.53 4.96 34.04
CA SER A 43 -15.94 4.62 34.26
C SER A 43 -16.85 5.20 33.17
N GLU A 44 -16.63 6.46 32.78
CA GLU A 44 -17.41 7.11 31.71
C GLU A 44 -17.19 6.42 30.36
N ASN A 45 -15.94 6.08 30.03
CA ASN A 45 -15.61 5.38 28.80
C ASN A 45 -16.16 3.94 28.81
N ILE A 46 -16.11 3.22 29.95
CA ILE A 46 -16.70 1.87 30.08
C ILE A 46 -18.20 1.91 29.85
N LYS A 47 -18.91 2.90 30.40
CA LYS A 47 -20.35 3.06 30.16
C LYS A 47 -20.63 3.22 28.66
N PHE A 48 -19.89 4.09 27.98
CA PHE A 48 -19.99 4.23 26.52
C PHE A 48 -19.71 2.92 25.77
N LEU A 49 -18.68 2.17 26.17
CA LEU A 49 -18.32 0.90 25.53
C LEU A 49 -19.38 -0.20 25.73
N ILE A 50 -20.05 -0.21 26.89
CA ILE A 50 -21.21 -1.08 27.17
C ILE A 50 -22.42 -0.66 26.34
N ASP A 51 -22.75 0.63 26.33
CA ASP A 51 -23.90 1.18 25.58
C ASP A 51 -23.78 0.91 24.07
N ASN A 52 -22.55 0.75 23.56
CA ASN A 52 -22.26 0.44 22.16
C ASN A 52 -22.02 -1.06 21.89
N ASP A 53 -22.22 -1.93 22.87
CA ASP A 53 -22.05 -3.40 22.76
C ASP A 53 -20.62 -3.82 22.36
N TYR A 54 -19.60 -3.05 22.74
CA TYR A 54 -18.20 -3.43 22.54
C TYR A 54 -17.66 -4.29 23.69
N ILE A 55 -18.22 -4.11 24.89
CA ILE A 55 -17.93 -4.93 26.06
C ILE A 55 -19.24 -5.27 26.79
N SER A 56 -19.20 -6.34 27.56
CA SER A 56 -20.27 -6.75 28.47
C SER A 56 -19.70 -6.88 29.87
N SER A 57 -20.52 -6.54 30.86
CA SER A 57 -20.17 -6.65 32.28
C SER A 57 -21.45 -6.69 33.13
N GLN A 58 -21.40 -7.31 34.31
CA GLN A 58 -22.50 -7.22 35.25
C GLN A 58 -22.49 -5.84 35.92
N ASP A 59 -23.59 -5.10 35.84
CA ASP A 59 -23.79 -3.76 36.44
C ASP A 59 -22.68 -2.72 36.14
N GLY A 60 -21.99 -2.82 34.99
CA GLY A 60 -20.86 -1.92 34.67
C GLY A 60 -19.56 -2.24 35.42
N ARG A 61 -19.51 -3.35 36.16
CA ARG A 61 -18.38 -3.77 37.00
C ARG A 61 -17.65 -4.99 36.44
N SER A 62 -16.37 -5.09 36.79
CA SER A 62 -15.54 -6.26 36.50
C SER A 62 -16.24 -7.57 36.91
N PRO A 63 -16.12 -8.66 36.14
CA PRO A 63 -15.19 -8.84 35.02
C PRO A 63 -15.62 -8.25 33.67
N TYR A 64 -14.64 -7.60 33.04
CA TYR A 64 -14.50 -7.23 31.63
C TYR A 64 -14.71 -8.36 30.61
N LYS A 65 -15.81 -8.43 29.86
CA LYS A 65 -15.88 -9.35 28.69
C LYS A 65 -16.00 -8.58 27.38
N ILE A 66 -14.98 -8.66 26.53
CA ILE A 66 -15.03 -8.08 25.18
C ILE A 66 -15.98 -8.87 24.28
N THR A 67 -16.80 -8.18 23.50
CA THR A 67 -17.71 -8.82 22.53
C THR A 67 -17.00 -9.05 21.19
N GLN A 68 -17.61 -9.82 20.28
CA GLN A 68 -17.11 -9.95 18.90
C GLN A 68 -17.04 -8.59 18.19
N LYS A 69 -18.05 -7.74 18.41
CA LYS A 69 -18.09 -6.37 17.88
C LYS A 69 -16.93 -5.53 18.44
N GLY A 70 -16.62 -5.67 19.73
CA GLY A 70 -15.47 -5.05 20.38
C GLY A 70 -14.13 -5.50 19.76
N LEU A 71 -13.96 -6.80 19.52
CA LEU A 71 -12.75 -7.35 18.90
C LEU A 71 -12.54 -6.80 17.49
N VAL A 72 -13.58 -6.76 16.66
CA VAL A 72 -13.53 -6.18 15.31
C VAL A 72 -13.14 -4.70 15.37
N LYS A 73 -13.71 -3.96 16.33
CA LYS A 73 -13.42 -2.54 16.54
C LYS A 73 -11.96 -2.30 16.92
N VAL A 74 -11.42 -3.03 17.90
CA VAL A 74 -10.00 -2.94 18.31
C VAL A 74 -9.07 -3.23 17.13
N LYS A 75 -9.33 -4.30 16.38
CA LYS A 75 -8.52 -4.67 15.22
C LYS A 75 -8.54 -3.56 14.16
N LYS A 76 -9.72 -3.01 13.85
CA LYS A 76 -9.87 -1.92 12.87
C LYS A 76 -9.11 -0.66 13.30
N ASP A 77 -9.21 -0.29 14.58
CA ASP A 77 -8.56 0.91 15.12
C ASP A 77 -7.03 0.74 15.16
N ALA A 78 -6.54 -0.44 15.55
CA ALA A 78 -5.11 -0.76 15.52
C ALA A 78 -4.53 -0.70 14.10
N LEU A 79 -5.22 -1.28 13.11
CA LEU A 79 -4.81 -1.19 11.70
C LEU A 79 -4.81 0.26 11.20
N SER A 80 -5.81 1.06 11.60
CA SER A 80 -5.88 2.47 11.24
C SER A 80 -4.71 3.25 11.84
N LEU A 81 -4.42 3.05 13.13
CA LEU A 81 -3.29 3.69 13.81
C LEU A 81 -1.94 3.29 13.18
N LYS A 82 -1.76 2.00 12.88
CA LYS A 82 -0.57 1.51 12.16
C LYS A 82 -0.41 2.23 10.82
N LYS A 83 -1.46 2.27 10.00
CA LYS A 83 -1.43 2.94 8.70
C LYS A 83 -1.02 4.40 8.81
N TYR A 84 -1.48 5.10 9.83
CA TYR A 84 -1.09 6.50 10.03
C TYR A 84 0.33 6.68 10.55
N ALA A 85 0.79 5.81 11.45
CA ALA A 85 2.20 5.81 11.83
C ALA A 85 3.08 5.57 10.59
N ASP A 86 2.71 4.63 9.73
CA ASP A 86 3.38 4.38 8.46
C ASP A 86 3.30 5.60 7.53
N ASP A 87 2.16 6.28 7.41
CA ASP A 87 2.00 7.51 6.63
C ASP A 87 2.91 8.63 7.16
N VAL A 88 2.95 8.85 8.48
CA VAL A 88 3.81 9.86 9.13
C VAL A 88 5.29 9.53 8.92
N LEU A 89 5.69 8.28 9.14
CA LEU A 89 7.06 7.83 8.91
C LEU A 89 7.46 7.96 7.44
N ASN A 90 6.54 7.64 6.52
CA ASN A 90 6.76 7.87 5.10
C ASN A 90 6.99 9.36 4.84
N ILE A 91 6.14 10.26 5.34
CA ILE A 91 6.34 11.72 5.26
C ILE A 91 7.70 12.13 5.83
N MET A 92 8.12 11.59 6.98
CA MET A 92 9.43 11.88 7.57
C MET A 92 10.59 11.35 6.72
N ASN A 93 10.42 10.21 6.04
CA ASN A 93 11.41 9.74 5.06
C ASN A 93 11.53 10.68 3.86
N TYR A 94 10.50 11.49 3.55
CA TYR A 94 10.62 12.56 2.55
C TYR A 94 11.48 13.74 3.06
N TYR A 95 11.64 13.90 4.38
CA TYR A 95 12.57 14.88 4.99
C TYR A 95 14.01 14.35 5.07
N LYS A 96 14.45 13.50 4.13
CA LYS A 96 15.89 13.36 3.91
C LYS A 96 16.44 14.73 3.51
N SER A 97 17.47 15.19 4.22
CA SER A 97 18.20 16.42 3.87
C SER A 97 18.81 16.34 2.47
N VAL A 98 19.02 15.11 1.98
CA VAL A 98 19.61 14.80 0.69
C VAL A 98 18.82 13.71 -0.02
N TRP A 99 18.40 13.99 -1.24
CA TRP A 99 17.68 13.08 -2.11
C TRP A 99 18.55 12.63 -3.29
N PRO A 100 18.65 11.32 -3.55
CA PRO A 100 19.28 10.84 -4.76
C PRO A 100 18.33 10.91 -5.96
N ALA A 101 18.86 11.30 -7.12
CA ALA A 101 18.22 11.17 -8.42
C ALA A 101 19.27 10.76 -9.46
N ILE A 102 18.85 10.44 -10.68
CA ILE A 102 19.75 10.25 -11.81
C ILE A 102 19.83 11.52 -12.64
N SER A 103 21.04 11.95 -13.00
CA SER A 103 21.25 13.15 -13.78
C SER A 103 20.94 12.94 -15.25
N LYS A 104 19.97 13.69 -15.81
CA LYS A 104 19.76 13.74 -17.28
C LYS A 104 20.73 14.68 -17.99
N ASP A 105 21.26 15.65 -17.25
CA ASP A 105 22.19 16.65 -17.73
C ASP A 105 23.47 16.63 -16.89
N LYS A 106 24.51 17.29 -17.40
CA LYS A 106 25.66 17.64 -16.56
C LYS A 106 25.28 18.79 -15.62
N PHE A 107 25.52 18.60 -14.33
CA PHE A 107 25.25 19.57 -13.28
C PHE A 107 26.50 19.99 -12.52
N LYS A 108 26.45 21.20 -12.01
CA LYS A 108 27.39 21.75 -11.03
C LYS A 108 26.72 21.92 -9.69
N LYS A 109 27.50 21.81 -8.62
CA LYS A 109 27.05 22.14 -7.27
C LYS A 109 26.41 23.54 -7.26
N GLY A 110 25.21 23.61 -6.70
CA GLY A 110 24.41 24.84 -6.61
C GLY A 110 23.40 25.03 -7.75
N ASP A 111 23.45 24.21 -8.81
CA ASP A 111 22.48 24.27 -9.89
C ASP A 111 21.06 24.00 -9.37
N LYS A 112 20.09 24.80 -9.85
CA LYS A 112 18.66 24.54 -9.65
C LYS A 112 18.16 23.64 -10.77
N VAL A 113 17.55 22.53 -10.39
CA VAL A 113 17.13 21.46 -11.32
C VAL A 113 15.67 21.11 -11.11
N GLY A 114 14.96 20.77 -12.19
CA GLY A 114 13.64 20.16 -12.12
C GLY A 114 13.74 18.66 -11.83
N LEU A 115 12.71 18.12 -11.20
CA LEU A 115 12.60 16.70 -10.89
C LEU A 115 11.48 16.05 -11.69
N VAL A 116 11.78 14.91 -12.30
CA VAL A 116 10.82 14.11 -13.08
C VAL A 116 10.93 12.66 -12.67
N LEU A 117 9.79 11.97 -12.54
CA LEU A 117 9.77 10.52 -12.35
C LEU A 117 9.55 9.84 -13.72
N GLU A 118 10.48 8.97 -14.12
CA GLU A 118 10.40 8.20 -15.36
C GLU A 118 10.76 6.73 -15.10
N ASP A 119 9.95 5.80 -15.62
CA ASP A 119 10.06 4.35 -15.31
C ASP A 119 10.22 4.06 -13.79
N GLY A 120 9.56 4.86 -12.95
CA GLY A 120 9.62 4.74 -11.49
C GLY A 120 10.96 5.11 -10.86
N VAL A 121 11.81 5.81 -11.59
CA VAL A 121 13.11 6.36 -11.17
C VAL A 121 13.04 7.87 -11.18
N LEU A 122 13.62 8.51 -10.16
CA LEU A 122 13.67 9.96 -10.05
C LEU A 122 14.87 10.50 -10.82
N TYR A 123 14.62 11.44 -11.72
CA TYR A 123 15.62 12.12 -12.53
C TYR A 123 15.70 13.61 -12.21
N ALA A 124 16.89 14.17 -12.33
CA ALA A 124 17.15 15.60 -12.32
C ALA A 124 17.39 16.10 -13.75
N THR A 125 16.75 17.22 -14.12
CA THR A 125 16.83 17.87 -15.45
C THR A 125 17.05 19.37 -15.30
N LYS A 126 17.63 20.03 -16.31
CA LYS A 126 17.71 21.51 -16.39
C LYS A 126 16.37 22.17 -16.66
N GLU A 127 15.39 21.42 -17.16
CA GLU A 127 14.05 21.93 -17.41
C GLU A 127 13.33 22.25 -16.09
N LYS A 128 12.52 23.31 -16.09
CA LYS A 128 11.68 23.63 -14.93
C LYS A 128 10.52 22.66 -14.86
N GLN A 129 10.30 22.12 -13.68
CA GLN A 129 9.21 21.18 -13.38
C GLN A 129 8.42 21.67 -12.17
N SER A 130 7.32 21.00 -11.86
CA SER A 130 6.49 21.27 -10.67
C SER A 130 7.26 21.03 -9.37
N ALA A 131 8.18 20.06 -9.36
CA ALA A 131 9.18 19.86 -8.33
C ALA A 131 10.55 20.36 -8.76
N MET A 132 11.23 21.07 -7.86
CA MET A 132 12.56 21.63 -8.05
C MET A 132 13.48 21.26 -6.88
N ALA A 133 14.78 21.19 -7.12
CA ALA A 133 15.80 20.97 -6.10
C ALA A 133 17.11 21.71 -6.43
N VAL A 134 18.08 21.61 -5.52
CA VAL A 134 19.43 22.17 -5.67
C VAL A 134 20.45 21.04 -5.62
N VAL A 135 21.39 21.05 -6.57
CA VAL A 135 22.46 20.06 -6.66
C VAL A 135 23.53 20.28 -5.58
N LEU A 136 23.88 19.24 -4.82
CA LEU A 136 24.89 19.31 -3.75
C LEU A 136 26.31 19.01 -4.22
N SER A 137 26.45 18.29 -5.33
CA SER A 137 27.73 17.87 -5.91
C SER A 137 27.64 17.81 -7.43
N ASP A 138 28.74 18.14 -8.10
CA ASP A 138 28.86 17.98 -9.54
C ASP A 138 28.50 16.53 -9.97
N SER A 139 27.83 16.40 -11.11
CA SER A 139 27.48 15.10 -11.70
C SER A 139 27.47 15.18 -13.22
N ASN A 140 27.80 14.09 -13.89
CA ASN A 140 27.61 13.95 -15.34
C ASN A 140 26.28 13.27 -15.64
N ILE A 141 25.96 13.19 -16.93
CA ILE A 141 24.76 12.50 -17.41
C ILE A 141 24.84 11.02 -17.01
N ASN A 142 23.72 10.49 -16.49
CA ASN A 142 23.52 9.15 -15.93
C ASN A 142 24.24 8.85 -14.60
N ASP A 143 24.94 9.81 -14.00
CA ASP A 143 25.45 9.67 -12.64
C ASP A 143 24.31 9.82 -11.61
N ASP A 144 24.51 9.29 -10.40
CA ASP A 144 23.69 9.69 -9.26
C ASP A 144 24.01 11.13 -8.85
N VAL A 145 22.98 11.87 -8.43
CA VAL A 145 23.12 13.24 -7.96
C VAL A 145 22.42 13.42 -6.63
N ALA A 146 23.15 14.03 -5.71
CA ALA A 146 22.65 14.43 -4.40
C ALA A 146 21.93 15.78 -4.50
N LEU A 147 20.68 15.81 -4.06
CA LEU A 147 19.79 16.97 -4.17
C LEU A 147 19.35 17.44 -2.79
N SER A 148 19.31 18.75 -2.58
CA SER A 148 18.75 19.37 -1.38
C SER A 148 17.66 20.38 -1.71
N SER A 149 17.06 20.95 -0.67
CA SER A 149 16.13 22.09 -0.80
C SER A 149 14.98 21.80 -1.76
N LEU A 150 14.42 20.58 -1.66
CA LEU A 150 13.31 20.17 -2.50
C LEU A 150 12.11 21.07 -2.24
N ASN A 151 11.50 21.54 -3.31
CA ASN A 151 10.30 22.36 -3.26
C ASN A 151 9.33 21.92 -4.37
N GLY A 152 8.04 22.05 -4.09
CA GLY A 152 6.98 21.55 -4.96
C GLY A 152 6.75 20.05 -4.81
N THR A 153 5.95 19.50 -5.72
CA THR A 153 5.52 18.10 -5.71
C THR A 153 5.88 17.48 -7.05
N VAL A 154 6.45 16.27 -7.04
CA VAL A 154 6.71 15.53 -8.28
C VAL A 154 5.35 15.02 -8.79
N ASP A 155 5.00 15.39 -10.02
CA ASP A 155 3.74 14.93 -10.62
C ASP A 155 3.77 13.42 -10.78
N LEU A 156 2.88 12.74 -10.05
CA LEU A 156 2.83 11.30 -9.97
C LEU A 156 1.38 10.84 -9.90
N GLU A 157 0.93 10.18 -10.95
CA GLU A 157 -0.31 9.40 -10.91
C GLU A 157 0.03 7.97 -10.53
N LEU A 158 -0.74 7.37 -9.62
CA LEU A 158 -0.59 5.94 -9.31
C LEU A 158 -0.88 5.11 -10.56
N GLY A 159 0.00 4.18 -10.86
CA GLY A 159 -0.19 3.18 -11.91
C GLY A 159 -1.30 2.20 -11.56
N GLN A 160 -1.77 1.46 -12.56
CA GLN A 160 -2.83 0.47 -12.41
C GLN A 160 -2.33 -0.94 -12.64
N VAL A 161 -2.97 -1.91 -11.99
CA VAL A 161 -2.64 -3.32 -12.15
C VAL A 161 -3.73 -4.06 -12.90
N VAL A 162 -3.38 -4.79 -13.96
CA VAL A 162 -4.31 -5.72 -14.62
C VAL A 162 -3.87 -7.13 -14.32
N ILE A 163 -4.74 -7.89 -13.67
CA ILE A 163 -4.50 -9.28 -13.31
C ILE A 163 -5.27 -10.16 -14.29
N VAL A 164 -4.57 -10.99 -15.03
CA VAL A 164 -5.17 -12.05 -15.83
C VAL A 164 -5.11 -13.36 -15.05
N SER A 165 -6.30 -13.86 -14.69
CA SER A 165 -6.49 -15.14 -14.03
C SER A 165 -6.33 -16.27 -15.04
N LEU A 166 -5.47 -17.23 -14.72
CA LEU A 166 -5.20 -18.40 -15.54
C LEU A 166 -5.75 -19.67 -14.90
N PRO A 167 -6.17 -20.66 -15.72
CA PRO A 167 -6.50 -22.00 -15.25
C PRO A 167 -5.36 -22.61 -14.44
N ASN A 168 -5.73 -23.38 -13.41
CA ASN A 168 -4.77 -24.20 -12.68
C ASN A 168 -4.40 -25.47 -13.48
N ILE A 169 -3.45 -26.26 -12.97
CA ILE A 169 -2.96 -27.45 -13.71
C ILE A 169 -4.02 -28.55 -13.84
N GLN A 170 -4.92 -28.66 -12.86
CA GLN A 170 -6.03 -29.63 -12.88
C GLN A 170 -7.08 -29.25 -13.93
N GLN A 171 -7.20 -27.96 -14.23
CA GLN A 171 -8.04 -27.39 -15.30
C GLN A 171 -7.33 -27.37 -16.67
N GLY A 172 -6.22 -28.08 -16.85
CA GLY A 172 -5.48 -28.12 -18.12
C GLY A 172 -4.40 -27.03 -18.28
N GLY A 173 -4.26 -26.14 -17.29
CA GLY A 173 -3.20 -25.14 -17.22
C GLY A 173 -3.02 -24.32 -18.50
N SER A 174 -1.78 -24.11 -18.94
CA SER A 174 -1.49 -23.25 -20.10
C SER A 174 -2.10 -23.69 -21.44
N LYS A 175 -2.71 -24.88 -21.51
CA LYS A 175 -3.42 -25.37 -22.72
C LYS A 175 -4.88 -24.91 -22.77
N MET A 176 -5.47 -24.62 -21.61
CA MET A 176 -6.83 -24.09 -21.47
C MET A 176 -6.85 -22.58 -21.21
N ALA A 177 -5.71 -21.92 -21.35
CA ALA A 177 -5.61 -20.47 -21.25
C ALA A 177 -5.93 -19.85 -22.62
N ASP A 178 -6.78 -18.83 -22.63
CA ASP A 178 -7.11 -18.04 -23.82
C ASP A 178 -5.91 -17.15 -24.19
N LEU A 179 -5.02 -17.68 -25.03
CA LEU A 179 -3.79 -17.02 -25.44
C LEU A 179 -4.07 -15.77 -26.29
N ASP A 180 -5.14 -15.77 -27.07
CA ASP A 180 -5.50 -14.65 -27.95
C ASP A 180 -6.00 -13.47 -27.12
N LEU A 181 -6.87 -13.70 -26.14
CA LEU A 181 -7.32 -12.68 -25.19
C LEU A 181 -6.16 -12.07 -24.39
N ILE A 182 -5.25 -12.91 -23.89
CA ILE A 182 -4.08 -12.46 -23.11
C ILE A 182 -3.19 -11.56 -23.96
N LYS A 183 -2.94 -11.97 -25.22
CA LYS A 183 -2.13 -11.22 -26.17
C LYS A 183 -2.80 -9.91 -26.56
N GLU A 184 -4.11 -9.91 -26.77
CA GLU A 184 -4.90 -8.71 -27.04
C GLU A 184 -4.75 -7.72 -25.89
N ILE A 185 -5.03 -8.13 -24.64
CA ILE A 185 -4.95 -7.25 -23.47
C ILE A 185 -3.55 -6.65 -23.35
N TYR A 186 -2.51 -7.49 -23.40
CA TYR A 186 -1.12 -7.04 -23.32
C TYR A 186 -0.79 -5.99 -24.39
N ASN A 187 -1.16 -6.26 -25.65
CA ASN A 187 -0.89 -5.35 -26.77
C ASN A 187 -1.71 -4.07 -26.70
N THR A 188 -2.98 -4.13 -26.29
CA THR A 188 -3.85 -2.95 -26.18
C THR A 188 -3.50 -2.09 -24.97
N GLY A 189 -2.86 -2.66 -23.94
CA GLY A 189 -2.57 -1.96 -22.70
C GLY A 189 -3.84 -1.74 -21.87
N LEU A 190 -4.01 -0.52 -21.36
CA LEU A 190 -5.14 -0.14 -20.54
C LEU A 190 -6.32 0.43 -21.36
N ASN A 191 -6.26 0.40 -22.69
CA ASN A 191 -7.27 1.00 -23.56
C ASN A 191 -8.68 0.43 -23.32
N LYS A 192 -8.77 -0.86 -22.96
CA LYS A 192 -10.04 -1.52 -22.58
C LYS A 192 -10.73 -0.87 -21.38
N TRP A 193 -9.98 -0.16 -20.54
CA TRP A 193 -10.46 0.57 -19.37
C TRP A 193 -10.44 2.10 -19.58
N GLY A 194 -10.36 2.56 -20.83
CA GLY A 194 -10.45 3.98 -21.19
C GLY A 194 -9.18 4.79 -20.91
N ILE A 195 -8.04 4.13 -20.76
CA ILE A 195 -6.75 4.78 -20.48
C ILE A 195 -5.79 4.46 -21.61
N ASP A 196 -5.35 5.48 -22.34
CA ASP A 196 -4.38 5.35 -23.44
C ASP A 196 -2.95 5.22 -22.91
N LYS A 197 -2.68 4.12 -22.20
CA LYS A 197 -1.36 3.77 -21.63
C LYS A 197 -1.08 2.28 -21.80
N LYS A 198 0.18 1.94 -22.06
CA LYS A 198 0.67 0.54 -22.10
C LYS A 198 1.00 0.03 -20.70
N PHE A 199 1.33 -1.25 -20.62
CA PHE A 199 1.92 -1.85 -19.43
C PHE A 199 3.42 -1.58 -19.41
N ASP A 200 3.93 -1.15 -18.26
CA ASP A 200 5.34 -0.80 -18.06
C ASP A 200 6.13 -1.99 -17.51
N LYS A 201 5.48 -2.86 -16.73
CA LYS A 201 6.07 -4.08 -16.16
C LYS A 201 5.13 -5.27 -16.27
N VAL A 202 5.71 -6.46 -16.41
CA VAL A 202 4.99 -7.73 -16.40
C VAL A 202 5.40 -8.58 -15.20
N GLY A 203 4.41 -8.96 -14.41
CA GLY A 203 4.53 -9.91 -13.31
C GLY A 203 3.93 -11.27 -13.64
N ILE A 204 4.54 -12.32 -13.09
CA ILE A 204 3.96 -13.67 -13.12
C ILE A 204 3.80 -14.21 -11.70
N MET A 205 2.76 -15.02 -11.51
CA MET A 205 2.48 -15.75 -10.27
C MET A 205 2.05 -17.18 -10.60
N GLY A 206 2.99 -18.12 -10.44
CA GLY A 206 2.78 -19.55 -10.71
C GLY A 206 3.46 -20.03 -11.99
N THR A 207 3.68 -21.35 -12.06
CA THR A 207 4.42 -21.99 -13.16
C THR A 207 3.65 -21.91 -14.50
N ILE A 208 2.32 -21.98 -14.46
CA ILE A 208 1.48 -21.84 -15.65
C ILE A 208 1.58 -20.43 -16.25
N SER A 209 1.66 -19.39 -15.42
CA SER A 209 1.89 -18.02 -15.88
C SER A 209 3.19 -17.88 -16.66
N ARG A 210 4.27 -18.54 -16.20
CA ARG A 210 5.54 -18.58 -16.94
C ARG A 210 5.38 -19.28 -18.29
N ALA A 211 4.69 -20.42 -18.34
CA ALA A 211 4.46 -21.14 -19.58
C ALA A 211 3.66 -20.31 -20.60
N VAL A 212 2.63 -19.59 -20.15
CA VAL A 212 1.83 -18.68 -20.99
C VAL A 212 2.66 -17.51 -21.50
N ALA A 213 3.42 -16.84 -20.63
CA ALA A 213 4.29 -15.73 -21.02
C ALA A 213 5.32 -16.16 -22.09
N LEU A 214 5.93 -17.34 -21.94
CA LEU A 214 6.87 -17.89 -22.92
C LEU A 214 6.21 -18.19 -24.27
N LYS A 215 5.00 -18.78 -24.28
CA LYS A 215 4.26 -19.04 -25.53
C LYS A 215 3.92 -17.76 -26.30
N LEU A 216 3.62 -16.68 -25.57
CA LEU A 216 3.24 -15.39 -26.13
C LEU A 216 4.42 -14.44 -26.37
N ASN A 217 5.64 -14.86 -26.00
CA ASN A 217 6.83 -14.02 -26.00
C ASN A 217 6.64 -12.69 -25.23
N ILE A 218 5.90 -12.75 -24.11
CA ILE A 218 5.72 -11.61 -23.21
C ILE A 218 6.93 -11.56 -22.26
N PRO A 219 7.63 -10.41 -22.14
CA PRO A 219 8.75 -10.26 -21.22
C PRO A 219 8.28 -10.46 -19.78
N ILE A 220 9.18 -10.91 -18.90
CA ILE A 220 8.87 -11.13 -17.49
C ILE A 220 9.84 -10.31 -16.64
N ASP A 221 9.35 -9.20 -16.09
CA ASP A 221 10.14 -8.31 -15.24
C ASP A 221 10.11 -8.75 -13.77
N ILE A 222 8.96 -9.29 -13.33
CA ILE A 222 8.70 -9.60 -11.92
C ILE A 222 8.29 -11.07 -11.77
N GLN A 223 9.11 -11.85 -11.08
CA GLN A 223 8.88 -13.30 -10.88
C GLN A 223 8.72 -13.71 -9.42
N PHE A 224 9.24 -12.89 -8.51
CA PHE A 224 9.22 -13.13 -7.08
C PHE A 224 8.56 -11.95 -6.38
N ALA A 225 7.88 -12.23 -5.27
CA ALA A 225 7.15 -11.23 -4.49
C ALA A 225 6.20 -10.36 -5.34
N THR A 226 5.63 -10.95 -6.40
CA THR A 226 4.94 -10.23 -7.48
C THR A 226 3.86 -9.27 -7.01
N ALA A 227 3.10 -9.62 -5.97
CA ALA A 227 2.08 -8.75 -5.41
C ALA A 227 2.69 -7.48 -4.80
N SER A 228 3.66 -7.60 -3.89
CA SER A 228 4.38 -6.47 -3.31
C SER A 228 5.16 -5.64 -4.35
N SER A 229 5.74 -6.29 -5.35
CA SER A 229 6.45 -5.62 -6.45
C SER A 229 5.49 -4.85 -7.36
N ALA A 230 4.31 -5.40 -7.65
CA ALA A 230 3.27 -4.72 -8.41
C ALA A 230 2.77 -3.47 -7.66
N VAL A 231 2.52 -3.59 -6.35
CA VAL A 231 2.20 -2.44 -5.49
C VAL A 231 3.31 -1.38 -5.58
N SER A 232 4.57 -1.77 -5.42
CA SER A 232 5.70 -0.83 -5.43
C SER A 232 5.83 -0.11 -6.77
N ALA A 233 5.70 -0.85 -7.89
CA ALA A 233 5.72 -0.30 -9.23
C ALA A 233 4.55 0.66 -9.47
N SER A 234 3.33 0.31 -9.07
CA SER A 234 2.16 1.18 -9.20
C SER A 234 2.24 2.44 -8.33
N LYS A 235 2.82 2.35 -7.13
CA LYS A 235 3.13 3.52 -6.30
C LYS A 235 4.14 4.46 -6.93
N LYS A 236 4.93 3.97 -7.89
CA LYS A 236 5.89 4.73 -8.70
C LYS A 236 5.34 5.10 -10.08
N GLY A 237 4.03 4.97 -10.29
CA GLY A 237 3.34 5.37 -11.52
C GLY A 237 3.35 4.35 -12.65
N LEU A 238 3.84 3.13 -12.40
CA LEU A 238 3.95 2.09 -13.41
C LEU A 238 2.71 1.21 -13.46
N ASN A 239 2.23 0.96 -14.68
CA ASN A 239 1.14 0.05 -14.96
C ASN A 239 1.68 -1.37 -15.07
N VAL A 240 1.06 -2.29 -14.33
CA VAL A 240 1.59 -3.65 -14.20
C VAL A 240 0.59 -4.64 -14.76
N PHE A 241 1.06 -5.48 -15.68
CA PHE A 241 0.32 -6.63 -16.18
C PHE A 241 0.73 -7.87 -15.40
N VAL A 242 -0.21 -8.58 -14.78
CA VAL A 242 0.09 -9.74 -13.94
C VAL A 242 -0.63 -10.98 -14.46
N LEU A 243 0.10 -12.03 -14.78
CA LEU A 243 -0.45 -13.36 -15.04
C LEU A 243 -0.47 -14.17 -13.75
N ALA A 244 -1.64 -14.55 -13.24
CA ALA A 244 -1.77 -15.27 -11.96
C ALA A 244 -2.60 -16.55 -12.06
N VAL A 245 -2.14 -17.63 -11.45
CA VAL A 245 -2.80 -18.94 -11.50
C VAL A 245 -3.81 -19.11 -10.37
N GLY A 246 -5.05 -19.43 -10.72
CA GLY A 246 -6.09 -19.85 -9.77
C GLY A 246 -6.22 -18.92 -8.56
N ASN A 247 -6.11 -19.49 -7.34
CA ASN A 247 -6.26 -18.74 -6.08
C ASN A 247 -5.15 -17.70 -5.79
N MET A 248 -4.05 -17.66 -6.57
CA MET A 248 -3.01 -16.64 -6.39
C MET A 248 -3.53 -15.22 -6.70
N THR A 249 -4.56 -15.11 -7.54
CA THR A 249 -5.29 -13.86 -7.81
C THR A 249 -5.79 -13.21 -6.51
N LYS A 250 -6.37 -13.99 -5.59
CA LYS A 250 -6.83 -13.49 -4.28
C LYS A 250 -5.71 -12.91 -3.41
N GLY A 251 -4.50 -13.47 -3.54
CA GLY A 251 -3.34 -12.99 -2.80
C GLY A 251 -2.93 -11.60 -3.24
N ILE A 252 -2.79 -11.40 -4.56
CA ILE A 252 -2.41 -10.10 -5.10
C ILE A 252 -3.53 -9.05 -4.95
N THR A 253 -4.81 -9.41 -5.14
CA THR A 253 -5.91 -8.45 -4.98
C THR A 253 -5.98 -7.91 -3.56
N LYS A 254 -5.82 -8.79 -2.56
CA LYS A 254 -5.80 -8.39 -1.15
C LYS A 254 -4.69 -7.38 -0.84
N GLU A 255 -3.51 -7.56 -1.44
CA GLU A 255 -2.38 -6.65 -1.24
C GLU A 255 -2.61 -5.30 -1.95
N LEU A 256 -3.16 -5.32 -3.18
CA LEU A 256 -3.52 -4.12 -3.91
C LEU A 256 -4.62 -3.31 -3.20
N GLU A 257 -5.64 -3.98 -2.66
CA GLU A 257 -6.71 -3.35 -1.86
C GLU A 257 -6.17 -2.72 -0.57
N HIS A 258 -5.28 -3.43 0.13
CA HIS A 258 -4.64 -2.93 1.35
C HIS A 258 -3.90 -1.61 1.08
N GLU A 259 -3.24 -1.53 -0.06
CA GLU A 259 -2.41 -0.41 -0.50
C GLU A 259 -3.17 0.62 -1.34
N ASN A 260 -4.48 0.43 -1.53
CA ASN A 260 -5.38 1.30 -2.30
C ASN A 260 -4.91 1.54 -3.76
N ILE A 261 -4.40 0.49 -4.40
CA ILE A 261 -3.99 0.49 -5.81
C ILE A 261 -5.17 0.05 -6.67
N LYS A 262 -5.45 0.80 -7.74
CA LYS A 262 -6.50 0.45 -8.71
C LYS A 262 -6.09 -0.80 -9.48
N TYR A 263 -7.02 -1.73 -9.62
CA TYR A 263 -6.76 -2.94 -10.38
C TYR A 263 -7.99 -3.42 -11.15
N ASN A 264 -7.76 -4.20 -12.19
CA ASN A 264 -8.78 -4.93 -12.92
C ASN A 264 -8.40 -6.41 -12.97
N ILE A 265 -9.42 -7.29 -12.98
CA ILE A 265 -9.22 -8.72 -13.14
C ILE A 265 -9.90 -9.15 -14.44
N VAL A 266 -9.22 -9.97 -15.22
CA VAL A 266 -9.77 -10.64 -16.40
C VAL A 266 -9.58 -12.14 -16.24
N ASP A 267 -10.62 -12.91 -16.48
CA ASP A 267 -10.52 -14.36 -16.56
C ASP A 267 -10.13 -14.76 -17.98
N ALA A 268 -9.06 -15.55 -18.11
CA ALA A 268 -8.60 -16.09 -19.39
C ALA A 268 -8.66 -17.63 -19.41
N HIS A 269 -9.59 -18.21 -18.68
CA HIS A 269 -9.96 -19.62 -18.80
C HIS A 269 -10.89 -19.84 -20.01
N MET A 270 -10.54 -20.78 -20.89
CA MET A 270 -11.38 -21.23 -22.01
C MET A 270 -12.44 -22.25 -21.60
#